data_AF-A0A1M5LVE0-F1
#
_entry.id   AF-A0A1M5LVE0-F1
#
_cell.length_a   1.000
_cell.length_b   1.000
_cell.length_c   1.000
_cell.angle_alpha   90.00
_cell.angle_beta   90.00
_cell.angle_gamma   90.00
#
_symmetry.space_group_name_H-M   'P 1'
#
loop_
_entity.id
_entity.type
_entity.pdbx_description
1 polymer ?
#
loop_
_entity_poly.entity_id
_entity_poly.type
_entity_poly.pdbx_seq_one_letter_code
_entity_poly.pdbx_strand_id
1 'polypeptide(L)' 'MKKQAILEKTFTNLAKLPKWRLREVSDYVEFLIQKNENKELQEELQEYAGKSETFSFLEEEEDLYNDEDLIEKY' A
#
# COMPACT_ATOMS: atom_id res chain seq x y z
N MET A 1 -8.47 -17.67 -19.95
CA MET A 1 -9.89 -17.26 -20.17
C MET A 1 -9.92 -15.76 -20.44
N LYS A 2 -10.72 -15.28 -21.41
CA LYS A 2 -10.89 -13.83 -21.65
C LYS A 2 -11.71 -13.21 -20.51
N LYS A 3 -11.38 -11.99 -20.08
CA LYS A 3 -12.06 -11.25 -18.99
C LYS A 3 -13.59 -11.25 -19.14
N GLN A 4 -14.07 -11.07 -20.37
CA GLN A 4 -15.50 -11.10 -20.71
C GLN A 4 -16.19 -12.43 -20.32
N ALA A 5 -15.56 -13.57 -20.60
CA ALA A 5 -16.13 -14.88 -20.31
C ALA A 5 -16.25 -15.14 -18.79
N ILE A 6 -15.34 -14.56 -18.01
CA ILE A 6 -15.41 -14.62 -16.54
C ILE A 6 -16.57 -13.76 -16.04
N LEU A 7 -16.71 -12.53 -16.57
CA LEU A 7 -17.80 -11.62 -16.19
C LEU A 7 -19.19 -12.22 -16.47
N GLU A 8 -19.39 -12.79 -17.66
CA GLU A 8 -20.67 -13.41 -18.02
C GLU A 8 -21.01 -14.62 -17.13
N LYS A 9 -20.03 -15.48 -16.87
CA LYS A 9 -20.19 -16.62 -15.96
C LYS A 9 -20.53 -16.16 -14.54
N THR A 10 -19.84 -15.13 -14.04
CA THR A 10 -20.07 -14.56 -12.71
C THR A 10 -21.47 -13.96 -12.60
N PHE A 11 -21.91 -13.19 -13.60
CA PHE A 11 -23.25 -12.59 -13.61
C PHE A 11 -24.35 -13.66 -13.61
N THR A 12 -24.17 -14.70 -14.41
CA THR A 12 -25.08 -15.86 -14.46
C THR A 12 -25.18 -16.57 -13.11
N ASN A 13 -24.08 -16.65 -12.37
CA ASN A 13 -24.06 -17.27 -11.04
C ASN A 13 -24.68 -16.35 -9.98
N LEU A 14 -24.40 -15.05 -10.02
CA LEU A 14 -24.98 -14.07 -9.10
C LEU A 14 -26.50 -14.01 -9.20
N ALA A 15 -27.05 -14.09 -10.42
CA ALA A 15 -28.48 -14.11 -10.66
C ALA A 15 -29.22 -15.30 -10.02
N LYS A 16 -28.51 -16.39 -9.69
CA LYS A 16 -29.06 -17.58 -9.04
C LYS A 16 -29.01 -17.50 -7.51
N LEU A 17 -28.35 -16.49 -6.94
CA LEU A 17 -28.23 -16.35 -5.49
C LEU A 17 -29.49 -15.75 -4.88
N PRO A 18 -29.86 -16.17 -3.66
CA PRO A 18 -30.89 -15.49 -2.90
C PRO A 18 -30.43 -14.07 -2.51
N LYS A 19 -31.37 -13.13 -2.36
CA LYS A 19 -31.10 -11.70 -2.12
C LYS A 19 -30.10 -11.42 -1.00
N TRP A 20 -30.15 -12.18 0.09
CA TRP A 20 -29.25 -11.99 1.24
C TRP A 20 -27.78 -12.28 0.90
N ARG A 21 -27.51 -13.32 0.10
CA ARG A 21 -26.17 -13.62 -0.40
C ARG A 21 -25.71 -12.65 -1.47
N LEU A 22 -26.63 -12.15 -2.30
CA LEU A 22 -26.28 -11.14 -3.29
C LEU A 22 -25.77 -9.86 -2.62
N ARG A 23 -26.39 -9.45 -1.50
CA ARG A 23 -25.92 -8.34 -0.67
C ARG A 23 -24.52 -8.62 -0.11
N GLU A 24 -24.32 -9.77 0.52
CA GLU A 24 -23.00 -10.15 1.06
C GLU A 24 -21.89 -10.13 0.01
N VAL A 25 -22.16 -10.63 -1.21
CA VAL A 25 -21.20 -10.57 -2.31
C VAL A 25 -20.95 -9.13 -2.77
N SER A 26 -21.99 -8.30 -2.84
CA SER A 26 -21.86 -6.88 -3.18
C SER A 26 -20.95 -6.16 -2.19
N ASP A 27 -21.22 -6.33 -0.89
CA ASP A 27 -20.46 -5.70 0.18
C ASP A 27 -18.98 -6.16 0.14
N TYR A 28 -18.75 -7.45 -0.13
CA TYR A 28 -17.39 -7.98 -0.25
C TYR A 28 -16.64 -7.45 -1.49
N VAL A 29 -17.31 -7.30 -2.63
CA VAL A 29 -16.70 -6.72 -3.84
C VAL A 29 -16.35 -5.25 -3.59
N GLU A 30 -17.22 -4.49 -2.93
CA GLU A 30 -16.96 -3.09 -2.56
C GLU A 30 -15.75 -2.99 -1.62
N PHE A 31 -15.66 -3.86 -0.62
CA PHE A 31 -14.48 -3.97 0.25
C PHE A 31 -13.19 -4.24 -0.54
N LEU A 32 -13.22 -5.15 -1.51
CA LEU A 32 -12.03 -5.46 -2.33
C LEU A 32 -11.59 -4.27 -3.19
N ILE A 33 -12.54 -3.51 -3.74
CA ILE A 33 -12.26 -2.29 -4.51
C ILE A 33 -11.54 -1.27 -3.62
N GLN A 34 -12.12 -0.93 -2.47
CA GLN A 34 -11.53 0.02 -1.52
C GLN A 34 -10.16 -0.42 -1.02
N LYS A 35 -9.97 -1.73 -0.78
CA LYS A 35 -8.68 -2.27 -0.35
C LYS A 35 -7.60 -2.10 -1.42
N ASN A 36 -7.94 -2.27 -2.69
CA ASN A 36 -6.99 -2.06 -3.79
C ASN A 36 -6.62 -0.59 -3.92
N GLU A 37 -7.60 0.32 -3.89
CA GLU A 37 -7.36 1.77 -3.92
C GLU A 37 -6.45 2.23 -2.78
N ASN A 38 -6.70 1.77 -1.55
CA ASN A 38 -5.86 2.07 -0.40
C ASN A 38 -4.44 1.52 -0.54
N LYS A 39 -4.30 0.33 -1.13
CA LYS A 39 -2.99 -0.28 -1.35
C LYS A 39 -2.19 0.52 -2.37
N GLU A 40 -2.79 0.88 -3.50
CA GLU A 40 -2.16 1.73 -4.52
C GLU A 40 -1.74 3.08 -3.92
N LEU A 41 -2.63 3.74 -3.16
CA LEU A 41 -2.32 4.99 -2.47
C LEU A 41 -1.15 4.84 -1.48
N GLN A 42 -1.11 3.74 -0.73
CA GLN A 42 -0.03 3.49 0.22
C GLN A 42 1.32 3.25 -0.48
N GLU A 43 1.33 2.51 -1.58
CA GLU A 43 2.54 2.28 -2.39
C GLU A 43 3.06 3.60 -2.97
N GLU A 44 2.17 4.43 -3.52
CA GLU A 44 2.53 5.75 -4.05
C GLU A 44 3.07 6.68 -2.94
N LEU A 45 2.42 6.74 -1.78
CA LEU A 45 2.90 7.54 -0.64
C LEU A 45 4.28 7.10 -0.16
N GLN A 46 4.55 5.79 -0.11
CA GLN A 46 5.86 5.27 0.24
C GLN A 46 6.92 5.65 -0.80
N GLU A 47 6.58 5.58 -2.09
CA GLU A 47 7.48 6.01 -3.17
C GLU A 47 7.79 7.51 -3.07
N TYR A 48 6.79 8.35 -2.86
CA TYR A 48 6.98 9.79 -2.69
C TYR A 48 7.79 10.13 -1.44
N ALA A 49 7.53 9.46 -0.32
CA ALA A 49 8.30 9.65 0.91
C ALA A 49 9.76 9.24 0.73
N GLY A 50 10.02 8.11 0.06
CA GLY A 50 11.38 7.64 -0.23
C GLY A 50 12.15 8.49 -1.24
N LYS A 51 11.46 9.18 -2.15
CA LYS A 51 12.06 10.15 -3.08
C LYS A 51 12.17 11.57 -2.50
N SER A 52 11.62 11.81 -1.31
CA SER A 52 11.59 13.13 -0.71
C SER A 52 12.93 13.45 -0.06
N GLU A 53 13.59 14.50 -0.53
CA GLU A 53 14.82 15.02 0.09
C GLU A 53 14.58 15.70 1.44
N THR A 54 13.32 15.77 1.90
CA THR A 54 12.94 16.39 3.18
C THR A 54 13.69 15.77 4.36
N PHE A 55 14.11 14.50 4.26
CA PHE A 55 14.84 13.78 5.28
C PHE A 55 16.31 13.51 4.94
N SER A 56 16.84 14.06 3.84
CA SER A 56 18.24 13.82 3.44
C SER A 56 19.26 14.26 4.51
N PHE A 57 18.90 15.24 5.34
CA PHE A 57 19.72 15.67 6.48
C PHE A 57 19.93 14.57 7.55
N LEU A 58 19.13 13.49 7.54
CA LEU A 58 19.32 12.33 8.42
C LEU A 58 20.34 11.32 7.87
N GLU A 59 20.68 11.42 6.58
CA GLU A 59 21.72 10.58 5.97
C GLU A 59 23.13 11.15 6.20
N GLU A 60 23.22 12.43 6.58
CA GLU A 60 24.46 13.05 7.02
C GLU A 60 24.64 12.77 8.51
N GLU A 61 25.53 11.84 8.86
CA GLU A 61 26.12 11.84 10.20
C GLU A 61 27.05 13.05 10.27
N GLU A 62 26.65 14.10 10.99
CA GLU A 62 27.62 15.10 11.45
C GLU A 62 28.65 14.37 12.32
N ASP A 63 29.94 14.49 11.97
CA ASP A 63 31.06 14.00 12.79
C ASP A 63 31.01 14.67 14.16
N LEU A 64 30.25 14.07 15.08
CA LEU A 64 29.85 14.69 16.35
C LEU A 64 31.00 14.78 17.35
N TYR A 65 31.97 13.86 17.24
CA TYR A 65 33.16 13.78 18.07
C TYR A 65 34.31 13.13 17.29
N ASN A 66 35.45 13.79 17.29
CA ASN A 66 36.69 13.30 16.71
C ASN A 66 37.67 12.91 17.82
N ASP A 67 38.72 12.14 17.48
CA ASP A 67 39.81 11.83 18.42
C ASP A 67 40.50 13.09 18.96
N GLU A 68 40.31 14.24 18.31
CA GLU A 68 40.77 15.55 18.78
C GLU A 68 39.96 16.08 19.98
N ASP A 69 38.72 15.62 20.17
CA ASP A 69 37.84 16.02 21.29
C ASP A 69 38.12 15.23 22.58
N LEU A 70 39.03 14.25 22.53
CA LEU A 70 39.42 13.44 23.68
C LEU A 70 40.26 14.27 24.67
N ILE A 71 39.74 14.43 25.89
CA ILE A 71 40.39 15.15 26.99
C ILE A 71 41.68 14.44 27.46
N GLU A 72 41.75 13.11 27.32
CA GLU A 72 42.88 12.30 27.77
C GLU A 72 43.29 11.31 26.67
N LYS A 73 44.59 11.34 26.28
CA LYS A 73 45.18 10.43 25.30
C LYS A 73 46.28 9.61 26.00
N TYR A 74 46.21 8.29 25.90
CA TYR A 74 47.15 7.33 26.51
C TYR A 74 48.24 6.91 25.53
#